data_AF-A0A8J1XFV4-F1
#
_entry.id   AF-A0A8J1XFV4-F1
#
_cell.length_a   1.000
_cell.length_b   1.000
_cell.length_c   1.000
_cell.angle_alpha   90.00
_cell.angle_beta   90.00
_cell.angle_gamma   90.00
#
_symmetry.space_group_name_H-M   'P 1'
#
loop_
_entity.id
_entity.type
_entity.pdbx_description
1 polymer ?
#
loop_
_entity_poly.entity_id
_entity_poly.type
_entity_poly.pdbx_seq_one_letter_code
_entity_poly.pdbx_strand_id
1 'polypeptide(L)'
;MRLRVGRFRYFIIYMIVVSIYVLGQIFINVNIKKHVLDHVILRSDYNVSLGQNQLKNQELNIQKTNAYEIRQYDLRVIVLTGSRGSSLQICLDSLNNATYNGDQILLEIWIDRDKKNKLDEKVFEVADKFKFIHGKKELKVHPEHAGIHKQWIDSWIPPEDNKEIGLILEDDIDVSKYFYTWLKKAYAIYGTRSDVAGIGLSTVMPDYLASTKIKACNDKKRHKNAEHCEVRAPLSQTIYMYRIATTWGFAPNAISWRKFQKFYHAKKNSTIFKPNVPGIRHTQWYATYGETMWSIWHVYHMYINKLYCIFPNLPKYQKFGNHRKEAGDHTTKRTHEYWAKSPYNTIVKTWNETFLDMPLYPAKVDYDGTLKY
;
A
#
# COMPACT_ATOMS: atom_id res chain seq x y z
N MET A 1 82.38 -75.25 5.87
CA MET A 1 82.58 -74.05 6.71
C MET A 1 82.11 -72.81 5.95
N ARG A 2 80.80 -72.64 5.81
CA ARG A 2 80.16 -71.47 5.18
C ARG A 2 79.08 -71.02 6.14
N LEU A 3 79.07 -69.74 6.53
CA LEU A 3 77.93 -68.93 7.03
C LEU A 3 78.47 -67.78 7.89
N ARG A 4 77.86 -66.58 7.76
CA ARG A 4 78.08 -65.32 8.51
C ARG A 4 79.02 -64.26 7.90
N VAL A 5 78.80 -63.87 6.64
CA VAL A 5 79.16 -62.50 6.19
C VAL A 5 78.04 -61.88 5.33
N GLY A 6 77.27 -62.69 4.60
CA GLY A 6 76.18 -62.20 3.76
C GLY A 6 75.02 -61.52 4.50
N ARG A 7 74.54 -62.07 5.64
CA ARG A 7 73.28 -61.61 6.26
C ARG A 7 73.32 -60.21 6.88
N PHE A 8 74.49 -59.70 7.29
CA PHE A 8 74.58 -58.39 7.95
C PHE A 8 74.54 -57.23 6.94
N ARG A 9 75.11 -57.42 5.74
CA ARG A 9 75.06 -56.41 4.67
C ARG A 9 73.66 -56.22 4.08
N TYR A 10 72.90 -57.31 3.93
CA TYR A 10 71.52 -57.21 3.42
C TYR A 10 70.58 -56.50 4.41
N PHE A 11 70.82 -56.63 5.72
CA PHE A 11 69.97 -55.99 6.73
C PHE A 11 70.14 -54.45 6.77
N ILE A 12 71.38 -53.97 6.66
CA ILE A 12 71.67 -52.52 6.62
C ILE A 12 71.12 -51.88 5.33
N ILE A 13 71.29 -52.54 4.18
CA ILE A 13 70.75 -52.04 2.90
C ILE A 13 69.22 -51.99 2.96
N TYR A 14 68.57 -53.01 3.52
CA TYR A 14 67.12 -53.04 3.68
C TYR A 14 66.61 -51.90 4.58
N MET A 15 67.27 -51.62 5.70
CA MET A 15 66.90 -50.52 6.60
C MET A 15 67.06 -49.13 5.97
N ILE A 16 68.08 -48.92 5.13
CA ILE A 16 68.27 -47.67 4.39
C ILE A 16 67.17 -47.49 3.33
N VAL A 17 66.85 -48.54 2.57
CA VAL A 17 65.80 -48.51 1.54
C VAL A 17 64.42 -48.24 2.16
N VAL A 18 64.10 -48.88 3.28
CA VAL A 18 62.83 -48.64 4.00
C VAL A 18 62.77 -47.21 4.55
N SER A 19 63.87 -46.67 5.08
CA SER A 19 63.91 -45.30 5.61
C SER A 19 63.72 -44.25 4.51
N ILE A 20 64.35 -44.44 3.34
CA ILE A 20 64.18 -43.57 2.17
C ILE A 20 62.74 -43.65 1.64
N TYR A 21 62.14 -44.85 1.61
CA TYR A 21 60.76 -45.03 1.19
C TYR A 21 59.77 -44.33 2.13
N VAL A 22 59.95 -44.47 3.45
CA VAL A 22 59.09 -43.82 4.46
C VAL A 22 59.22 -42.29 4.39
N LEU A 23 60.44 -41.76 4.28
CA LEU A 23 60.65 -40.32 4.11
C LEU A 23 60.05 -39.79 2.79
N GLY A 24 60.15 -40.56 1.71
CA GLY A 24 59.51 -40.25 0.43
C GLY A 24 57.97 -40.19 0.54
N GLN A 25 57.36 -41.15 1.23
CA GLN A 25 55.91 -41.18 1.45
C GLN A 25 55.40 -40.02 2.33
N ILE A 26 56.20 -39.60 3.32
CA ILE A 26 55.90 -38.42 4.15
C ILE A 26 55.99 -37.14 3.30
N PHE A 27 57.03 -36.98 2.49
CA PHE A 27 57.23 -35.80 1.64
C PHE A 27 56.14 -35.68 0.56
N ILE A 28 55.74 -36.80 -0.04
CA ILE A 28 54.63 -36.87 -1.00
C ILE A 28 53.30 -36.49 -0.31
N ASN A 29 53.01 -37.03 0.87
CA ASN A 29 51.78 -36.69 1.61
C ASN A 29 51.73 -35.22 2.04
N VAL A 30 52.85 -34.62 2.44
CA VAL A 30 52.92 -33.20 2.80
C VAL A 30 52.70 -32.31 1.57
N ASN A 31 53.32 -32.63 0.43
CA ASN A 31 53.11 -31.88 -0.81
C ASN A 31 51.69 -32.03 -1.37
N ILE A 32 51.07 -33.21 -1.27
CA ILE A 32 49.67 -33.41 -1.68
C ILE A 32 48.74 -32.60 -0.76
N LYS A 33 48.95 -32.63 0.56
CA LYS A 33 48.13 -31.82 1.49
C LYS A 33 48.29 -30.33 1.23
N LYS A 34 49.50 -29.85 0.93
CA LYS A 34 49.75 -28.45 0.57
C LYS A 34 49.05 -28.07 -0.74
N HIS A 35 49.19 -28.89 -1.79
CA HIS A 35 48.49 -28.65 -3.07
C HIS A 35 46.97 -28.68 -2.94
N VAL A 36 46.41 -29.56 -2.10
CA VAL A 36 44.98 -29.61 -1.82
C VAL A 36 44.53 -28.36 -1.05
N LEU A 37 45.31 -27.91 -0.06
CA LEU A 37 45.01 -26.70 0.69
C LEU A 37 45.07 -25.45 -0.20
N ASP A 38 46.09 -25.34 -1.05
CA ASP A 38 46.24 -24.24 -2.01
C ASP A 38 45.10 -24.24 -3.04
N HIS A 39 44.65 -25.41 -3.52
CA HIS A 39 43.48 -25.51 -4.39
C HIS A 39 42.15 -25.17 -3.69
N VAL A 40 42.01 -25.47 -2.40
CA VAL A 40 40.83 -25.11 -1.60
C VAL A 40 40.80 -23.60 -1.36
N ILE A 41 41.95 -22.97 -1.05
CA ILE A 41 42.08 -21.53 -0.86
C ILE A 41 41.82 -20.79 -2.17
N LEU A 42 42.40 -21.24 -3.29
CA LEU A 42 42.13 -20.65 -4.61
C LEU A 42 40.66 -20.80 -5.02
N ARG A 43 40.00 -21.92 -4.70
CA ARG A 43 38.55 -22.09 -4.92
C ARG A 43 37.72 -21.21 -4.00
N SER A 44 38.10 -21.03 -2.74
CA SER A 44 37.38 -20.12 -1.84
C SER A 44 37.52 -18.68 -2.29
N ASP A 45 38.71 -18.24 -2.68
CA ASP A 45 38.96 -16.88 -3.17
C ASP A 45 38.24 -16.63 -4.51
N TYR A 46 38.23 -17.62 -5.41
CA TYR A 46 37.46 -17.56 -6.65
C TYR A 46 35.95 -17.50 -6.39
N ASN A 47 35.42 -18.30 -5.45
CA ASN A 47 34.00 -18.28 -5.07
C ASN A 47 33.60 -16.99 -4.33
N VAL A 48 34.50 -16.42 -3.51
CA VAL A 48 34.31 -15.11 -2.86
C VAL A 48 34.33 -14.00 -3.90
N SER A 49 35.27 -14.03 -4.85
CA SER A 49 35.33 -13.10 -5.98
C SER A 49 34.11 -13.20 -6.89
N LEU A 50 33.63 -14.42 -7.18
CA LEU A 50 32.37 -14.65 -7.90
C LEU A 50 31.16 -14.15 -7.13
N GLY A 51 31.10 -14.39 -5.81
CA GLY A 51 30.04 -13.89 -4.94
C GLY A 51 30.04 -12.36 -4.85
N GLN A 52 31.21 -11.73 -4.73
CA GLN A 52 31.37 -10.28 -4.75
C GLN A 52 31.06 -9.68 -6.13
N ASN A 53 31.45 -10.34 -7.22
CA ASN A 53 31.10 -9.92 -8.58
C ASN A 53 29.60 -10.13 -8.86
N GLN A 54 28.96 -11.16 -8.31
CA GLN A 54 27.51 -11.36 -8.38
C GLN A 54 26.76 -10.32 -7.55
N LEU A 55 27.23 -9.98 -6.34
CA LEU A 55 26.68 -8.91 -5.51
C LEU A 55 26.88 -7.55 -6.18
N LYS A 56 28.06 -7.27 -6.73
CA LYS A 56 28.35 -6.03 -7.46
C LYS A 56 27.57 -5.95 -8.77
N ASN A 57 27.33 -7.07 -9.45
CA ASN A 57 26.45 -7.16 -10.64
C ASN A 57 24.97 -7.08 -10.26
N GLN A 58 24.56 -7.54 -9.07
CA GLN A 58 23.22 -7.30 -8.52
C GLN A 58 23.07 -5.83 -8.13
N GLU A 59 24.05 -5.20 -7.50
CA GLU A 59 24.07 -3.76 -7.18
C GLU A 59 24.12 -2.92 -8.46
N LEU A 60 24.91 -3.30 -9.47
CA LEU A 60 24.92 -2.67 -10.80
C LEU A 60 23.63 -2.93 -11.57
N ASN A 61 22.97 -4.07 -11.40
CA ASN A 61 21.65 -4.32 -11.96
C ASN A 61 20.56 -3.57 -11.20
N ILE A 62 20.67 -3.37 -9.89
CA ILE A 62 19.80 -2.51 -9.07
C ILE A 62 20.02 -1.04 -9.45
N GLN A 63 21.26 -0.63 -9.73
CA GLN A 63 21.59 0.72 -10.20
C GLN A 63 21.18 0.93 -11.67
N LYS A 64 21.30 -0.09 -12.54
CA LYS A 64 20.84 -0.03 -13.94
C LYS A 64 19.33 -0.17 -14.08
N THR A 65 18.64 -0.89 -13.19
CA THR A 65 17.18 -0.81 -13.10
C THR A 65 16.74 0.54 -12.51
N ASN A 66 17.55 1.21 -11.69
CA ASN A 66 17.30 2.59 -11.27
C ASN A 66 17.60 3.67 -12.34
N ALA A 67 18.06 3.26 -13.52
CA ALA A 67 17.89 4.07 -14.74
C ALA A 67 16.56 3.71 -15.45
N TYR A 68 15.50 3.42 -14.69
CA TYR A 68 14.18 3.83 -15.12
C TYR A 68 14.32 5.32 -15.43
N GLU A 69 14.00 5.74 -16.67
CA GLU A 69 13.42 7.07 -16.82
C GLU A 69 12.43 7.20 -15.66
N ILE A 70 12.67 8.13 -14.72
CA ILE A 70 11.66 8.48 -13.74
C ILE A 70 10.53 9.06 -14.57
N ARG A 71 9.66 8.19 -15.08
CA ARG A 71 8.43 8.58 -15.73
C ARG A 71 7.59 9.10 -14.61
N GLN A 72 7.72 10.40 -14.42
CA GLN A 72 6.96 11.14 -13.44
C GLN A 72 5.54 11.20 -14.00
N TYR A 73 4.66 10.35 -13.48
CA TYR A 73 3.24 10.43 -13.80
C TYR A 73 2.62 11.58 -13.01
N ASP A 74 1.62 12.24 -13.59
CA ASP A 74 0.87 13.27 -12.86
C ASP A 74 -0.08 12.62 -11.85
N LEU A 75 -0.63 11.45 -12.19
CA LEU A 75 -1.52 10.66 -11.35
C LEU A 75 -1.17 9.17 -11.44
N ARG A 76 -1.05 8.54 -10.28
CA ARG A 76 -1.04 7.10 -10.10
C ARG A 76 -2.32 6.65 -9.42
N VAL A 77 -3.17 5.93 -10.14
CA VAL A 77 -4.39 5.31 -9.61
C VAL A 77 -4.08 3.88 -9.22
N ILE A 78 -4.36 3.51 -7.97
CA ILE A 78 -4.05 2.21 -7.38
C ILE A 78 -5.38 1.58 -6.98
N VAL A 79 -5.80 0.57 -7.74
CA VAL A 79 -7.06 -0.15 -7.51
C VAL A 79 -6.75 -1.44 -6.76
N LEU A 80 -7.30 -1.58 -5.55
CA LEU A 80 -7.18 -2.74 -4.67
C LEU A 80 -8.37 -3.68 -4.90
N THR A 81 -8.12 -4.97 -5.10
CA THR A 81 -9.16 -5.97 -5.35
C THR A 81 -8.80 -7.33 -4.78
N GLY A 82 -9.83 -8.16 -4.53
CA GLY A 82 -9.69 -9.53 -4.05
C GLY A 82 -10.45 -10.51 -4.93
N SER A 83 -11.77 -10.61 -4.73
CA SER A 83 -12.61 -11.68 -5.31
C SER A 83 -13.90 -11.18 -5.98
N ARG A 84 -13.99 -9.89 -6.35
CA ARG A 84 -15.20 -9.30 -6.95
C ARG A 84 -14.94 -8.82 -8.39
N GLY A 85 -14.85 -9.75 -9.35
CA GLY A 85 -14.56 -9.42 -10.75
C GLY A 85 -15.54 -8.42 -11.39
N SER A 86 -16.84 -8.56 -11.14
CA SER A 86 -17.85 -7.60 -11.63
C SER A 86 -17.71 -6.22 -10.99
N SER A 87 -17.39 -6.16 -9.70
CA SER A 87 -17.14 -4.90 -8.99
C SER A 87 -15.94 -4.18 -9.58
N LEU A 88 -14.84 -4.91 -9.76
CA LEU A 88 -13.63 -4.40 -10.40
C LEU A 88 -13.92 -3.84 -11.79
N GLN A 89 -14.66 -4.58 -12.63
CA GLN A 89 -15.02 -4.10 -13.98
C GLN A 89 -15.73 -2.74 -13.93
N ILE A 90 -16.71 -2.57 -13.05
CA ILE A 90 -17.44 -1.30 -12.90
C ILE A 90 -16.50 -0.16 -12.46
N CYS A 91 -15.62 -0.41 -11.48
CA CYS A 91 -14.62 0.58 -11.05
C CYS A 91 -13.70 0.99 -12.21
N LEU A 92 -13.14 0.01 -12.94
CA LEU A 92 -12.26 0.24 -14.08
C LEU A 92 -12.96 0.98 -15.23
N ASP A 93 -14.21 0.64 -15.52
CA ASP A 93 -15.03 1.35 -16.52
C ASP A 93 -15.27 2.82 -16.11
N SER A 94 -15.48 3.08 -14.82
CA SER A 94 -15.61 4.46 -14.33
C SER A 94 -14.33 5.28 -14.53
N LEU A 95 -13.15 4.65 -14.38
CA LEU A 95 -11.85 5.26 -14.67
C LEU A 95 -11.67 5.55 -16.17
N ASN A 96 -12.06 4.62 -17.05
CA ASN A 96 -12.03 4.86 -18.50
C ASN A 96 -13.02 5.96 -18.95
N ASN A 97 -14.12 6.16 -18.22
CA ASN A 97 -15.08 7.23 -18.50
C ASN A 97 -14.64 8.60 -17.95
N ALA A 98 -13.56 8.67 -17.17
CA ALA A 98 -13.06 9.90 -16.58
C ALA A 98 -12.26 10.78 -17.56
N THR A 99 -12.09 12.04 -17.18
CA THR A 99 -11.29 13.03 -17.92
C THR A 99 -10.02 13.34 -17.15
N TYR A 100 -8.87 13.22 -17.84
CA TYR A 100 -7.54 13.33 -17.25
C TYR A 100 -6.76 14.58 -17.70
N ASN A 101 -7.41 15.55 -18.33
CA ASN A 101 -6.84 16.87 -18.65
C ASN A 101 -5.53 16.86 -19.47
N GLY A 102 -5.28 15.78 -20.23
CA GLY A 102 -4.05 15.61 -21.01
C GLY A 102 -2.84 15.13 -20.21
N ASP A 103 -3.00 14.87 -18.91
CA ASP A 103 -1.93 14.45 -18.01
C ASP A 103 -1.57 12.97 -18.19
N GLN A 104 -0.36 12.60 -17.75
CA GLN A 104 0.16 11.24 -17.84
C GLN A 104 -0.31 10.40 -16.65
N ILE A 105 -1.06 9.34 -16.94
CA ILE A 105 -1.70 8.51 -15.92
C ILE A 105 -1.09 7.11 -15.89
N LEU A 106 -0.81 6.62 -14.68
CA LEU A 106 -0.54 5.21 -14.42
C LEU A 106 -1.72 4.61 -13.64
N LEU A 107 -2.29 3.54 -14.18
CA LEU A 107 -3.23 2.68 -13.47
C LEU A 107 -2.52 1.41 -13.00
N GLU A 108 -2.49 1.18 -11.70
CA GLU A 108 -2.08 -0.08 -11.09
C GLU A 108 -3.30 -0.83 -10.57
N ILE A 109 -3.40 -2.12 -10.92
CA ILE A 109 -4.43 -3.00 -10.40
C ILE A 109 -3.74 -4.03 -9.51
N TRP A 110 -3.99 -3.95 -8.20
CA TRP A 110 -3.43 -4.83 -7.18
C TRP A 110 -4.44 -5.92 -6.81
N ILE A 111 -4.10 -7.17 -7.13
CA ILE A 111 -4.94 -8.34 -6.82
C ILE A 111 -4.35 -9.09 -5.64
N ASP A 112 -5.14 -9.18 -4.58
CA ASP A 112 -4.87 -10.04 -3.44
C ASP A 112 -5.42 -11.45 -3.62
N ARG A 113 -4.83 -12.39 -2.88
CA ARG A 113 -5.28 -13.78 -2.81
C ARG A 113 -6.23 -13.95 -1.63
N ASP A 114 -7.02 -15.01 -1.65
CA ASP A 114 -7.82 -15.38 -0.48
C ASP A 114 -6.94 -15.92 0.66
N LYS A 115 -7.54 -16.20 1.82
CA LYS A 115 -6.84 -16.75 3.00
C LYS A 115 -6.19 -18.12 2.77
N LYS A 116 -6.51 -18.81 1.67
CA LYS A 116 -5.90 -20.07 1.23
C LYS A 116 -4.84 -19.85 0.13
N ASN A 117 -4.42 -18.61 -0.09
CA ASN A 117 -3.49 -18.18 -1.14
C ASN A 117 -3.99 -18.45 -2.58
N LYS A 118 -5.30 -18.60 -2.77
CA LYS A 118 -5.90 -18.77 -4.09
C LYS A 118 -6.16 -17.41 -4.75
N LEU A 119 -5.78 -17.31 -6.02
CA LEU A 119 -6.11 -16.16 -6.88
C LEU A 119 -7.52 -16.35 -7.46
N ASP A 120 -8.33 -15.31 -7.45
CA ASP A 120 -9.63 -15.31 -8.13
C ASP A 120 -9.43 -15.16 -9.65
N GLU A 121 -9.78 -16.19 -10.41
CA GLU A 121 -9.58 -16.25 -11.86
C GLU A 121 -10.38 -15.18 -12.61
N LYS A 122 -11.60 -14.84 -12.15
CA LYS A 122 -12.44 -13.84 -12.80
C LYS A 122 -11.89 -12.44 -12.58
N VAL A 123 -11.40 -12.15 -11.37
CA VAL A 123 -10.73 -10.88 -11.07
C VAL A 123 -9.46 -10.72 -11.91
N PHE A 124 -8.65 -11.78 -11.99
CA PHE A 124 -7.45 -11.78 -12.83
C PHE A 124 -7.77 -11.54 -14.30
N GLU A 125 -8.77 -12.25 -14.84
CA GLU A 125 -9.21 -12.09 -16.23
C GLU A 125 -9.68 -10.66 -16.54
N VAL A 126 -10.51 -10.08 -15.67
CA VAL A 126 -10.97 -8.68 -15.80
C VAL A 126 -9.78 -7.72 -15.81
N ALA A 127 -8.86 -7.86 -14.85
CA ALA A 127 -7.71 -6.97 -14.72
C ALA A 127 -6.73 -7.09 -15.90
N ASP A 128 -6.46 -8.31 -16.36
CA ASP A 128 -5.54 -8.60 -17.46
C ASP A 128 -6.09 -8.08 -18.79
N LYS A 129 -7.37 -8.37 -19.09
CA LYS A 129 -8.01 -7.98 -20.35
C LYS A 129 -8.39 -6.50 -20.42
N PHE A 130 -8.51 -5.82 -19.28
CA PHE A 130 -8.89 -4.41 -19.27
C PHE A 130 -7.92 -3.52 -20.06
N LYS A 131 -8.44 -2.71 -20.97
CA LYS A 131 -7.66 -1.74 -21.75
C LYS A 131 -7.86 -0.35 -21.17
N PHE A 132 -6.84 0.17 -20.52
CA PHE A 132 -6.84 1.55 -20.03
C PHE A 132 -6.48 2.50 -21.17
N ILE A 133 -7.37 3.42 -21.52
CA ILE A 133 -7.22 4.27 -22.71
C ILE A 133 -6.56 5.63 -22.43
N HIS A 134 -6.27 5.93 -21.17
CA HIS A 134 -5.75 7.23 -20.73
C HIS A 134 -4.29 7.21 -20.28
N GLY A 135 -3.59 6.09 -20.41
CA GLY A 135 -2.20 5.97 -19.99
C GLY A 135 -1.70 4.54 -19.84
N LYS A 136 -0.70 4.35 -18.98
CA LYS A 136 -0.11 3.02 -18.73
C LYS A 136 -0.98 2.23 -17.76
N LYS A 137 -1.14 0.93 -18.00
CA LYS A 137 -1.72 -0.04 -17.05
C LYS A 137 -0.65 -1.01 -16.57
N GLU A 138 -0.60 -1.27 -15.27
CA GLU A 138 0.20 -2.31 -14.66
C GLU A 138 -0.66 -3.23 -13.79
N LEU A 139 -0.44 -4.53 -13.92
CA LEU A 139 -1.08 -5.55 -13.09
C LEU A 139 -0.09 -6.01 -12.02
N LYS A 140 -0.51 -5.97 -10.75
CA LYS A 140 0.29 -6.38 -9.58
C LYS A 140 -0.47 -7.48 -8.85
N VAL A 141 0.03 -8.71 -8.88
CA VAL A 141 -0.57 -9.84 -8.14
C VAL A 141 0.28 -10.10 -6.92
N HIS A 142 -0.33 -10.09 -5.73
CA HIS A 142 0.39 -10.45 -4.52
C HIS A 142 0.83 -11.92 -4.56
N PRO A 143 2.07 -12.24 -4.10
CA PRO A 143 2.55 -13.62 -4.08
C PRO A 143 1.81 -14.51 -3.07
N GLU A 144 1.30 -13.89 -2.00
CA GLU A 144 0.58 -14.52 -0.88
C GLU A 144 -0.58 -13.60 -0.45
N HIS A 145 -1.49 -14.10 0.39
CA HIS A 145 -2.56 -13.31 0.99
C HIS A 145 -1.98 -12.11 1.77
N ALA A 146 -2.17 -10.92 1.22
CA ALA A 146 -1.76 -9.66 1.81
C ALA A 146 -2.78 -9.18 2.85
N GLY A 147 -4.07 -9.35 2.58
CA GLY A 147 -5.16 -8.80 3.37
C GLY A 147 -5.31 -7.29 3.20
N ILE A 148 -6.43 -6.75 3.69
CA ILE A 148 -6.82 -5.35 3.49
C ILE A 148 -5.76 -4.35 4.00
N HIS A 149 -5.06 -4.67 5.10
CA HIS A 149 -4.05 -3.79 5.70
C HIS A 149 -2.83 -3.61 4.79
N LYS A 150 -2.25 -4.71 4.29
CA LYS A 150 -1.07 -4.66 3.43
C LYS A 150 -1.42 -4.10 2.06
N GLN A 151 -2.61 -4.43 1.53
CA GLN A 151 -3.13 -3.81 0.31
C GLN A 151 -3.22 -2.28 0.43
N TRP A 152 -3.78 -1.76 1.52
CA TRP A 152 -3.86 -0.31 1.70
C TRP A 152 -2.53 0.35 1.99
N ILE A 153 -1.74 -0.23 2.91
CA ILE A 153 -0.56 0.44 3.47
C ILE A 153 0.67 0.29 2.57
N ASP A 154 0.83 -0.83 1.86
CA ASP A 154 2.07 -1.16 1.16
C ASP A 154 1.96 -1.08 -0.38
N SER A 155 0.77 -0.82 -0.94
CA SER A 155 0.58 -0.68 -2.41
C SER A 155 1.13 0.62 -2.99
N TRP A 156 1.23 1.68 -2.18
CA TRP A 156 1.85 2.95 -2.58
C TRP A 156 2.99 3.36 -1.64
N ILE A 157 4.21 3.41 -2.17
CA ILE A 157 5.39 3.87 -1.44
C ILE A 157 5.98 5.06 -2.22
N PRO A 158 5.52 6.30 -1.95
CA PRO A 158 5.99 7.45 -2.71
C PRO A 158 7.45 7.78 -2.38
N PRO A 159 8.32 8.00 -3.39
CA PRO A 159 9.72 8.39 -3.15
C PRO A 159 9.82 9.75 -2.45
N GLU A 160 11.00 10.09 -1.92
CA GLU A 160 11.18 11.33 -1.16
C GLU A 160 10.87 12.59 -1.97
N ASP A 161 11.26 12.60 -3.24
CA ASP A 161 11.05 13.64 -4.24
C ASP A 161 9.75 13.48 -5.06
N ASN A 162 8.79 12.69 -4.56
CA ASN A 162 7.52 12.42 -5.23
C ASN A 162 6.78 13.70 -5.63
N LYS A 163 6.46 13.79 -6.93
CA LYS A 163 5.62 14.83 -7.51
C LYS A 163 4.27 14.30 -8.03
N GLU A 164 4.07 12.99 -7.99
CA GLU A 164 2.85 12.33 -8.47
C GLU A 164 1.72 12.46 -7.44
N ILE A 165 0.48 12.57 -7.91
CA ILE A 165 -0.70 12.34 -7.06
C ILE A 165 -0.94 10.83 -6.99
N GLY A 166 -0.85 10.23 -5.81
CA GLY A 166 -1.32 8.87 -5.58
C GLY A 166 -2.81 8.88 -5.22
N LEU A 167 -3.63 8.06 -5.87
CA LEU A 167 -5.05 7.84 -5.54
C LEU A 167 -5.29 6.34 -5.32
N ILE A 168 -5.75 5.97 -4.14
CA ILE A 168 -6.08 4.59 -3.78
C ILE A 168 -7.59 4.40 -3.81
N LEU A 169 -8.03 3.36 -4.51
CA LEU A 169 -9.42 2.94 -4.68
C LEU A 169 -9.57 1.46 -4.34
N GLU A 170 -10.69 1.07 -3.76
CA GLU A 170 -11.12 -0.33 -3.73
C GLU A 170 -11.96 -0.64 -4.99
N ASP A 171 -12.08 -1.92 -5.34
CA ASP A 171 -12.87 -2.39 -6.48
C ASP A 171 -14.35 -1.96 -6.42
N ASP A 172 -14.89 -1.63 -5.24
CA ASP A 172 -16.27 -1.15 -5.04
C ASP A 172 -16.45 0.37 -5.04
N ILE A 173 -15.45 1.12 -5.52
CA ILE A 173 -15.53 2.57 -5.72
C ILE A 173 -15.78 2.91 -7.20
N ASP A 174 -16.82 3.70 -7.47
CA ASP A 174 -16.97 4.43 -8.74
C ASP A 174 -16.33 5.81 -8.62
N VAL A 175 -15.73 6.32 -9.70
CA VAL A 175 -15.32 7.72 -9.77
C VAL A 175 -16.18 8.52 -10.75
N SER A 176 -16.40 9.80 -10.42
CA SER A 176 -17.05 10.76 -11.31
C SER A 176 -16.18 11.00 -12.54
N LYS A 177 -16.78 11.27 -13.71
CA LYS A 177 -16.05 11.71 -14.89
C LYS A 177 -15.07 12.86 -14.60
N TYR A 178 -15.39 13.71 -13.64
CA TYR A 178 -14.64 14.93 -13.30
C TYR A 178 -13.76 14.80 -12.06
N PHE A 179 -13.61 13.59 -11.49
CA PHE A 179 -12.90 13.41 -10.21
C PHE A 179 -11.48 13.99 -10.25
N TYR A 180 -10.76 13.77 -11.35
CA TYR A 180 -9.36 14.16 -11.44
C TYR A 180 -9.19 15.66 -11.62
N THR A 181 -10.09 16.32 -12.35
CA THR A 181 -10.07 17.79 -12.47
C THR A 181 -10.17 18.46 -11.11
N TRP A 182 -11.11 18.00 -10.28
CA TRP A 182 -11.26 18.49 -8.92
C TRP A 182 -10.07 18.10 -8.03
N LEU A 183 -9.63 16.84 -8.08
CA LEU A 183 -8.52 16.33 -7.26
C LEU A 183 -7.22 17.07 -7.58
N LYS A 184 -6.90 17.30 -8.86
CA LYS A 184 -5.71 18.04 -9.30
C LYS A 184 -5.69 19.44 -8.72
N LYS A 185 -6.82 20.16 -8.76
CA LYS A 185 -6.94 21.50 -8.15
C LYS A 185 -6.77 21.45 -6.62
N ALA A 186 -7.43 20.51 -5.96
CA ALA A 186 -7.31 20.34 -4.50
C ALA A 186 -5.87 20.02 -4.10
N TYR A 187 -5.20 19.12 -4.82
CA TYR A 187 -3.80 18.75 -4.53
C TYR A 187 -2.85 19.92 -4.79
N ALA A 188 -3.08 20.73 -5.83
CA ALA A 188 -2.29 21.93 -6.09
C ALA A 188 -2.36 22.97 -4.95
N ILE A 189 -3.49 23.07 -4.25
CA ILE A 189 -3.69 24.02 -3.14
C ILE A 189 -3.23 23.43 -1.79
N TYR A 190 -3.58 22.18 -1.52
CA TYR A 190 -3.45 21.58 -0.18
C TYR A 190 -2.37 20.49 -0.08
N GLY A 191 -1.90 19.95 -1.21
CA GLY A 191 -1.03 18.76 -1.26
C GLY A 191 0.35 18.96 -0.65
N THR A 192 0.80 20.20 -0.42
CA THR A 192 2.08 20.51 0.24
C THR A 192 1.90 20.99 1.68
N ARG A 193 0.66 21.13 2.17
CA ARG A 193 0.41 21.59 3.54
C ARG A 193 0.79 20.55 4.57
N SER A 194 1.51 20.98 5.60
CA SER A 194 1.97 20.10 6.69
C SER A 194 0.85 19.63 7.63
N ASP A 195 -0.30 20.30 7.62
CA ASP A 195 -1.49 19.92 8.40
C ASP A 195 -2.47 19.00 7.65
N VAL A 196 -2.14 18.57 6.43
CA VAL A 196 -2.99 17.75 5.57
C VAL A 196 -2.39 16.34 5.40
N ALA A 197 -3.15 15.33 5.82
CA ALA A 197 -2.81 13.91 5.66
C ALA A 197 -3.20 13.35 4.27
N GLY A 198 -4.16 13.99 3.59
CA GLY A 198 -4.59 13.61 2.24
C GLY A 198 -5.93 14.22 1.86
N ILE A 199 -6.40 13.88 0.66
CA ILE A 199 -7.65 14.37 0.07
C ILE A 199 -8.57 13.17 -0.19
N GLY A 200 -9.83 13.28 0.23
CA GLY A 200 -10.86 12.30 -0.07
C GLY A 200 -11.73 12.70 -1.26
N LEU A 201 -12.12 11.74 -2.09
CA LEU A 201 -13.09 11.94 -3.18
C LEU A 201 -14.54 11.84 -2.70
N SER A 202 -14.77 11.26 -1.53
CA SER A 202 -16.09 11.05 -0.93
C SER A 202 -16.24 11.83 0.38
N THR A 203 -17.47 12.09 0.80
CA THR A 203 -17.76 12.64 2.12
C THR A 203 -17.61 11.57 3.20
N VAL A 204 -17.20 11.98 4.39
CA VAL A 204 -17.16 11.07 5.55
C VAL A 204 -18.56 10.91 6.10
N MET A 205 -19.03 9.67 6.18
CA MET A 205 -20.38 9.36 6.65
C MET A 205 -20.61 9.82 8.10
N PRO A 206 -21.86 10.10 8.48
CA PRO A 206 -22.23 10.40 9.86
C PRO A 206 -21.81 9.31 10.84
N ASP A 207 -21.86 8.07 10.35
CA ASP A 207 -21.72 6.84 11.11
C ASP A 207 -20.35 6.69 11.78
N TYR A 208 -19.39 7.58 11.48
CA TYR A 208 -18.03 7.59 12.03
C TYR A 208 -17.88 8.37 13.35
N LEU A 209 -18.86 9.20 13.76
CA LEU A 209 -18.82 9.99 15.00
C LEU A 209 -19.27 9.15 16.22
N ALA A 210 -18.60 9.23 17.39
CA ALA A 210 -19.08 8.52 18.60
C ALA A 210 -19.87 9.35 19.61
N SER A 211 -20.14 10.63 19.35
CA SER A 211 -20.82 11.47 20.35
C SER A 211 -22.32 11.63 20.08
N THR A 212 -23.02 11.96 21.15
CA THR A 212 -24.46 12.06 21.41
C THR A 212 -25.32 12.79 20.37
N LYS A 213 -24.77 13.46 19.35
CA LYS A 213 -25.53 13.91 18.18
C LYS A 213 -26.09 12.75 17.35
N ILE A 214 -25.42 11.60 17.31
CA ILE A 214 -25.97 10.41 16.63
C ILE A 214 -27.16 9.81 17.39
N LYS A 215 -27.33 10.02 18.72
CA LYS A 215 -28.57 9.59 19.39
C LYS A 215 -29.80 10.30 18.79
N ALA A 216 -29.66 11.50 18.24
CA ALA A 216 -30.72 12.19 17.50
C ALA A 216 -30.91 11.65 16.06
N CYS A 217 -29.87 11.08 15.44
CA CYS A 217 -29.94 10.46 14.10
C CYS A 217 -30.38 8.98 14.11
N ASN A 218 -30.18 8.26 15.23
CA ASN A 218 -30.49 6.84 15.40
C ASN A 218 -31.89 6.57 15.95
N ASP A 219 -32.72 7.59 16.11
CA ASP A 219 -34.10 7.40 16.53
C ASP A 219 -34.89 6.76 15.39
N LYS A 220 -35.38 5.52 15.60
CA LYS A 220 -35.98 4.64 14.58
C LYS A 220 -37.14 5.28 13.78
N LYS A 221 -37.66 6.42 14.25
CA LYS A 221 -38.75 7.19 13.63
C LYS A 221 -38.30 8.24 12.60
N ARG A 222 -37.00 8.57 12.48
CA ARG A 222 -36.50 9.69 11.66
C ARG A 222 -35.58 9.33 10.48
N HIS A 223 -35.47 8.07 10.10
CA HIS A 223 -34.85 7.67 8.81
C HIS A 223 -35.50 8.32 7.57
N LYS A 224 -36.66 9.00 7.73
CA LYS A 224 -37.28 9.82 6.68
C LYS A 224 -36.58 11.17 6.44
N ASN A 225 -35.77 11.67 7.39
CA ASN A 225 -35.08 12.98 7.32
C ASN A 225 -33.56 12.84 7.56
N ALA A 226 -32.90 11.88 6.89
CA ALA A 226 -31.46 11.63 6.99
C ALA A 226 -30.56 12.79 6.51
N GLU A 227 -31.13 13.94 6.13
CA GLU A 227 -30.44 15.14 5.61
C GLU A 227 -29.44 15.76 6.61
N HIS A 228 -29.51 15.40 7.89
CA HIS A 228 -28.88 16.15 8.98
C HIS A 228 -27.61 15.57 9.57
N CYS A 229 -27.05 14.47 9.05
CA CYS A 229 -26.02 13.75 9.78
C CYS A 229 -24.62 13.78 9.13
N GLU A 230 -24.46 14.20 7.86
CA GLU A 230 -23.12 14.27 7.23
C GLU A 230 -22.29 15.43 7.81
N VAL A 231 -21.00 15.17 8.02
CA VAL A 231 -20.05 16.21 8.44
C VAL A 231 -19.84 17.17 7.26
N ARG A 232 -20.18 18.45 7.44
CA ARG A 232 -20.12 19.46 6.36
C ARG A 232 -19.68 20.82 6.90
N ALA A 233 -19.06 21.61 6.02
CA ALA A 233 -18.82 23.03 6.22
C ALA A 233 -20.04 23.86 5.77
N PRO A 234 -20.08 25.18 6.08
CA PRO A 234 -21.05 26.09 5.49
C PRO A 234 -21.11 25.94 3.96
N LEU A 235 -22.32 26.04 3.37
CA LEU A 235 -22.53 25.86 1.93
C LEU A 235 -21.81 26.90 1.06
N SER A 236 -21.30 27.98 1.66
CA SER A 236 -20.42 28.94 1.00
C SER A 236 -19.01 28.40 0.71
N GLN A 237 -18.63 27.27 1.30
CA GLN A 237 -17.37 26.59 1.02
C GLN A 237 -17.61 25.27 0.30
N THR A 238 -16.85 25.04 -0.76
CA THR A 238 -16.94 23.83 -1.61
C THR A 238 -16.09 22.68 -1.08
N ILE A 239 -15.38 22.91 0.03
CA ILE A 239 -14.48 21.95 0.66
C ILE A 239 -14.45 22.16 2.17
N TYR A 240 -14.02 21.14 2.91
CA TYR A 240 -13.77 21.24 4.34
C TYR A 240 -12.59 20.35 4.76
N MET A 241 -12.03 20.63 5.94
CA MET A 241 -11.01 19.82 6.59
C MET A 241 -11.65 19.01 7.71
N TYR A 242 -11.34 17.72 7.81
CA TYR A 242 -11.85 16.88 8.88
C TYR A 242 -10.80 15.89 9.39
N ARG A 243 -10.83 15.62 10.69
CA ARG A 243 -9.81 14.83 11.37
C ARG A 243 -9.96 13.31 11.22
N ILE A 244 -10.98 12.85 10.51
CA ILE A 244 -11.16 11.44 10.14
C ILE A 244 -10.86 11.27 8.65
N ALA A 245 -9.99 10.32 8.30
CA ALA A 245 -9.69 9.98 6.92
C ALA A 245 -10.88 9.30 6.22
N THR A 246 -10.96 9.39 4.89
CA THR A 246 -11.85 8.54 4.10
C THR A 246 -11.13 7.26 3.69
N THR A 247 -11.92 6.19 3.55
CA THR A 247 -11.50 4.95 2.90
C THR A 247 -12.11 4.81 1.51
N TRP A 248 -12.86 5.81 1.02
CA TRP A 248 -13.60 5.77 -0.24
C TRP A 248 -13.04 6.77 -1.24
N GLY A 249 -11.96 6.36 -1.91
CA GLY A 249 -11.17 7.22 -2.80
C GLY A 249 -10.31 8.18 -2.01
N PHE A 250 -9.12 7.74 -1.63
CA PHE A 250 -8.19 8.51 -0.81
C PHE A 250 -6.91 8.80 -1.59
N ALA A 251 -6.56 10.08 -1.69
CA ALA A 251 -5.31 10.54 -2.26
C ALA A 251 -4.40 11.05 -1.14
N PRO A 252 -3.47 10.22 -0.63
CA PRO A 252 -2.68 10.60 0.52
C PRO A 252 -1.70 11.74 0.20
N ASN A 253 -1.40 12.58 1.18
CA ASN A 253 -0.24 13.46 1.13
C ASN A 253 1.02 12.58 1.22
N ALA A 254 1.91 12.64 0.23
CA ALA A 254 3.05 11.71 0.14
C ALA A 254 3.96 11.75 1.38
N ILE A 255 4.22 12.94 1.93
CA ILE A 255 5.07 13.12 3.13
C ILE A 255 4.37 12.54 4.37
N SER A 256 3.09 12.86 4.56
CA SER A 256 2.29 12.35 5.67
C SER A 256 2.13 10.83 5.59
N TRP A 257 1.91 10.30 4.39
CA TRP A 257 1.72 8.86 4.16
C TRP A 257 2.99 8.07 4.51
N ARG A 258 4.18 8.54 4.09
CA ARG A 258 5.44 7.93 4.51
C ARG A 258 5.62 7.91 6.03
N LYS A 259 5.27 9.01 6.71
CA LYS A 259 5.32 9.09 8.18
C LYS A 259 4.37 8.08 8.82
N PHE A 260 3.16 7.95 8.27
CA PHE A 260 2.19 6.96 8.71
C PHE A 260 2.70 5.53 8.48
N GLN A 261 3.22 5.20 7.29
CA GLN A 261 3.78 3.88 6.99
C GLN A 261 4.91 3.51 7.94
N LYS A 262 5.86 4.44 8.18
CA LYS A 262 6.95 4.24 9.16
C LYS A 262 6.40 3.97 10.57
N PHE A 263 5.40 4.75 11.00
CA PHE A 263 4.74 4.56 12.28
C PHE A 263 4.04 3.20 12.38
N TYR A 264 3.26 2.82 11.36
CA TYR A 264 2.52 1.56 11.31
C TYR A 264 3.48 0.37 11.40
N HIS A 265 4.49 0.31 10.53
CA HIS A 265 5.44 -0.81 10.51
C HIS A 265 6.27 -0.92 11.81
N ALA A 266 6.54 0.20 12.49
CA ALA A 266 7.20 0.19 13.79
C ALA A 266 6.31 -0.31 14.95
N LYS A 267 4.97 -0.31 14.79
CA LYS A 267 4.02 -0.60 15.87
C LYS A 267 3.13 -1.82 15.63
N LYS A 268 2.91 -2.26 14.40
CA LYS A 268 1.96 -3.32 14.03
C LYS A 268 2.17 -4.66 14.74
N ASN A 269 3.41 -4.97 15.12
CA ASN A 269 3.76 -6.22 15.83
C ASN A 269 3.70 -6.09 17.37
N SER A 270 3.33 -4.93 17.90
CA SER A 270 3.22 -4.74 19.35
C SER A 270 1.96 -5.41 19.89
N THR A 271 2.11 -6.22 20.93
CA THR A 271 0.99 -6.88 21.63
C THR A 271 0.25 -5.96 22.61
N ILE A 272 0.81 -4.80 22.91
CA ILE A 272 0.29 -3.85 23.91
C ILE A 272 -0.30 -2.61 23.24
N PHE A 273 0.29 -2.16 22.14
CA PHE A 273 -0.16 -0.94 21.46
C PHE A 273 -1.53 -1.17 20.80
N LYS A 274 -2.43 -0.20 20.99
CA LYS A 274 -3.71 -0.11 20.29
C LYS A 274 -3.91 1.31 19.78
N PRO A 275 -4.28 1.52 18.50
CA PRO A 275 -4.50 2.85 17.90
C PRO A 275 -5.81 3.51 18.38
N ASN A 276 -6.03 3.59 19.70
CA ASN A 276 -7.27 4.12 20.26
C ASN A 276 -7.30 5.65 20.20
N VAL A 277 -8.40 6.21 19.68
CA VAL A 277 -8.68 7.63 19.65
C VAL A 277 -9.94 7.90 20.48
N PRO A 278 -9.88 8.74 21.52
CA PRO A 278 -11.05 9.01 22.36
C PRO A 278 -12.22 9.59 21.56
N GLY A 279 -13.44 9.13 21.84
CA GLY A 279 -14.66 9.76 21.35
C GLY A 279 -15.00 9.54 19.87
N ILE A 280 -14.42 8.53 19.20
CA ILE A 280 -14.78 8.15 17.82
C ILE A 280 -15.19 6.69 17.67
N ARG A 281 -16.07 6.40 16.70
CA ARG A 281 -16.60 5.04 16.51
C ARG A 281 -15.56 4.06 15.99
N HIS A 282 -14.56 4.55 15.26
CA HIS A 282 -13.45 3.72 14.79
C HIS A 282 -12.76 2.96 15.93
N THR A 283 -12.65 3.54 17.13
CA THR A 283 -12.07 2.84 18.28
C THR A 283 -12.98 1.72 18.79
N GLN A 284 -14.29 1.91 18.76
CA GLN A 284 -15.26 0.86 19.09
C GLN A 284 -15.24 -0.26 18.03
N TRP A 285 -15.20 0.11 16.75
CA TRP A 285 -15.11 -0.82 15.64
C TRP A 285 -13.80 -1.60 15.65
N TYR A 286 -12.67 -0.97 15.95
CA TYR A 286 -11.40 -1.68 16.08
C TYR A 286 -11.45 -2.75 17.17
N ALA A 287 -12.18 -2.52 18.27
CA ALA A 287 -12.40 -3.56 19.28
C ALA A 287 -13.21 -4.77 18.75
N THR A 288 -14.00 -4.61 17.68
CA THR A 288 -14.78 -5.68 17.03
C THR A 288 -14.05 -6.33 15.86
N TYR A 289 -13.50 -5.52 14.95
CA TYR A 289 -12.93 -5.96 13.68
C TYR A 289 -11.41 -6.17 13.74
N GLY A 290 -10.73 -5.63 14.75
CA GLY A 290 -9.29 -5.75 14.91
C GLY A 290 -8.53 -5.26 13.68
N GLU A 291 -7.57 -6.07 13.24
CA GLU A 291 -6.62 -5.72 12.18
C GLU A 291 -7.24 -5.54 10.78
N THR A 292 -8.50 -5.93 10.55
CA THR A 292 -9.19 -5.63 9.28
C THR A 292 -9.68 -4.17 9.19
N MET A 293 -9.63 -3.42 10.30
CA MET A 293 -9.93 -1.99 10.36
C MET A 293 -8.65 -1.16 10.26
N TRP A 294 -7.93 -1.24 9.14
CA TRP A 294 -6.65 -0.53 8.97
C TRP A 294 -6.78 1.00 9.17
N SER A 295 -7.95 1.58 8.84
CA SER A 295 -8.19 3.01 8.86
C SER A 295 -8.03 3.64 10.25
N ILE A 296 -8.28 2.89 11.34
CA ILE A 296 -8.06 3.41 12.70
C ILE A 296 -6.57 3.70 12.97
N TRP A 297 -5.64 2.94 12.37
CA TRP A 297 -4.21 3.20 12.50
C TRP A 297 -3.85 4.56 11.88
N HIS A 298 -4.41 4.86 10.71
CA HIS A 298 -4.21 6.15 10.05
C HIS A 298 -4.88 7.29 10.83
N VAL A 299 -6.12 7.09 11.31
CA VAL A 299 -6.83 8.08 12.14
C VAL A 299 -6.08 8.34 13.46
N TYR A 300 -5.49 7.33 14.08
CA TYR A 300 -4.64 7.50 15.26
C TYR A 300 -3.37 8.30 14.93
N HIS A 301 -2.72 8.00 13.81
CA HIS A 301 -1.58 8.78 13.34
C HIS A 301 -1.95 10.25 13.11
N MET A 302 -3.11 10.52 12.51
CA MET A 302 -3.63 11.88 12.35
C MET A 302 -3.91 12.53 13.71
N TYR A 303 -4.45 11.79 14.67
CA TYR A 303 -4.73 12.24 16.04
C TYR A 303 -3.49 12.74 16.77
N ILE A 304 -2.44 11.93 16.84
CA ILE A 304 -1.22 12.33 17.55
C ILE A 304 -0.46 13.46 16.83
N ASN A 305 -0.65 13.61 15.51
CA ASN A 305 0.00 14.64 14.69
C ASN A 305 -0.90 15.85 14.36
N LYS A 306 -2.12 15.92 14.89
CA LYS A 306 -3.09 17.01 14.67
C LYS A 306 -3.40 17.28 13.18
N LEU A 307 -3.47 16.23 12.37
CA LEU A 307 -3.66 16.32 10.91
C LEU A 307 -5.15 16.30 10.52
N TYR A 308 -5.43 16.74 9.29
CA TYR A 308 -6.75 16.73 8.67
C TYR A 308 -6.71 16.08 7.29
N CYS A 309 -7.82 15.51 6.86
CA CYS A 309 -8.10 15.22 5.46
C CYS A 309 -9.01 16.29 4.86
N ILE A 310 -8.86 16.53 3.57
CA ILE A 310 -9.67 17.47 2.79
C ILE A 310 -10.81 16.70 2.11
N PHE A 311 -12.01 17.27 2.12
CA PHE A 311 -13.22 16.63 1.58
C PHE A 311 -14.09 17.57 0.76
N PRO A 312 -14.73 17.08 -0.32
CA PRO A 312 -15.71 17.86 -1.07
C PRO A 312 -16.90 18.24 -0.19
N ASN A 313 -17.38 19.49 -0.31
CA ASN A 313 -18.60 19.99 0.32
C ASN A 313 -19.61 20.45 -0.73
N LEU A 314 -20.06 19.54 -1.61
CA LEU A 314 -20.83 19.93 -2.79
C LEU A 314 -22.35 19.93 -2.56
N PRO A 315 -23.11 20.78 -3.27
CA PRO A 315 -24.57 20.77 -3.20
C PRO A 315 -25.17 19.36 -3.35
N LYS A 316 -26.29 19.09 -2.67
CA LYS A 316 -27.00 17.79 -2.73
C LYS A 316 -26.12 16.58 -2.39
N TYR A 317 -25.10 16.79 -1.55
CA TYR A 317 -24.20 15.72 -1.06
C TYR A 317 -23.40 15.07 -2.19
N GLN A 318 -23.19 15.80 -3.29
CA GLN A 318 -22.46 15.27 -4.42
C GLN A 318 -21.01 14.97 -4.03
N LYS A 319 -20.48 13.90 -4.61
CA LYS A 319 -19.13 13.41 -4.37
C LYS A 319 -18.46 12.93 -5.65
N PHE A 320 -17.13 12.88 -5.63
CA PHE A 320 -16.32 12.44 -6.76
C PHE A 320 -15.99 10.95 -6.71
N GLY A 321 -16.05 10.34 -5.53
CA GLY A 321 -15.90 8.90 -5.32
C GLY A 321 -17.14 8.34 -4.65
N ASN A 322 -17.71 7.27 -5.22
CA ASN A 322 -18.89 6.63 -4.69
C ASN A 322 -18.60 5.17 -4.32
N HIS A 323 -18.70 4.86 -3.04
CA HIS A 323 -18.61 3.49 -2.58
C HIS A 323 -19.95 2.79 -2.72
N ARG A 324 -19.98 1.69 -3.49
CA ARG A 324 -21.20 0.91 -3.77
C ARG A 324 -21.67 0.11 -2.56
N LYS A 325 -20.89 0.06 -1.46
CA LYS A 325 -21.20 -0.70 -0.24
C LYS A 325 -21.55 -2.14 -0.58
N GLU A 326 -20.81 -2.73 -1.50
CA GLU A 326 -21.00 -4.14 -1.84
C GLU A 326 -20.61 -5.03 -0.64
N ALA A 327 -21.19 -6.23 -0.57
CA ALA A 327 -20.95 -7.12 0.57
C ALA A 327 -19.47 -7.54 0.64
N GLY A 328 -18.89 -7.51 1.83
CA GLY A 328 -17.47 -7.77 2.08
C GLY A 328 -17.15 -7.75 3.58
N ASP A 329 -15.90 -7.48 3.95
CA ASP A 329 -15.41 -7.57 5.35
C ASP A 329 -16.23 -6.72 6.34
N HIS A 330 -16.67 -5.52 5.91
CA HIS A 330 -17.35 -4.55 6.78
C HIS A 330 -18.79 -4.24 6.38
N THR A 331 -19.28 -4.82 5.28
CA THR A 331 -20.57 -4.47 4.68
C THR A 331 -21.41 -5.72 4.41
N THR A 332 -22.68 -5.69 4.81
CA THR A 332 -23.62 -6.81 4.58
C THR A 332 -24.40 -6.63 3.27
N LYS A 333 -24.95 -7.71 2.70
CA LYS A 333 -25.87 -7.65 1.54
C LYS A 333 -27.05 -6.70 1.77
N ARG A 334 -27.62 -6.73 2.98
CA ARG A 334 -28.71 -5.81 3.36
C ARG A 334 -28.27 -4.34 3.32
N THR A 335 -27.05 -4.07 3.79
CA THR A 335 -26.48 -2.72 3.75
C THR A 335 -26.29 -2.24 2.31
N HIS A 336 -25.79 -3.12 1.43
CA HIS A 336 -25.65 -2.85 -0.01
C HIS A 336 -26.99 -2.46 -0.65
N GLU A 337 -28.02 -3.29 -0.50
CA GLU A 337 -29.34 -3.08 -1.11
C GLU A 337 -30.02 -1.79 -0.64
N TYR A 338 -29.86 -1.45 0.65
CA TYR A 338 -30.34 -0.20 1.20
C TYR A 338 -29.57 1.00 0.63
N TRP A 339 -28.24 0.90 0.58
CA TRP A 339 -27.38 1.98 0.11
C TRP A 339 -27.55 2.28 -1.39
N ALA A 340 -27.75 1.25 -2.21
CA ALA A 340 -28.00 1.40 -3.64
C ALA A 340 -29.22 2.31 -3.92
N LYS A 341 -30.21 2.31 -3.04
CA LYS A 341 -31.44 3.13 -3.13
C LYS A 341 -31.33 4.47 -2.39
N SER A 342 -30.21 4.73 -1.72
CA SER A 342 -30.01 5.90 -0.89
C SER A 342 -29.96 7.18 -1.73
N PRO A 343 -30.67 8.26 -1.36
CA PRO A 343 -30.54 9.55 -2.02
C PRO A 343 -29.16 10.21 -1.79
N TYR A 344 -28.32 9.64 -0.90
CA TYR A 344 -26.94 10.07 -0.65
C TYR A 344 -25.91 9.31 -1.52
N ASN A 345 -26.38 8.45 -2.40
CA ASN A 345 -25.59 7.79 -3.44
C ASN A 345 -25.45 8.72 -4.66
N THR A 346 -24.93 9.94 -4.46
CA THR A 346 -24.93 11.02 -5.47
C THR A 346 -23.53 11.33 -5.98
N ILE A 347 -23.09 10.61 -7.01
CA ILE A 347 -21.86 10.96 -7.71
C ILE A 347 -22.06 12.20 -8.60
N VAL A 348 -21.03 13.04 -8.75
CA VAL A 348 -21.06 14.18 -9.68
C VAL A 348 -21.20 13.67 -11.11
N LYS A 349 -22.30 14.06 -11.79
CA LYS A 349 -22.58 13.69 -13.20
C LYS A 349 -22.41 14.85 -14.17
N THR A 350 -22.56 16.08 -13.69
CA THR A 350 -22.43 17.32 -14.47
C THR A 350 -21.40 18.21 -13.80
N TRP A 351 -20.52 18.80 -14.60
CA TRP A 351 -19.52 19.74 -14.09
C TRP A 351 -20.15 21.07 -13.68
N ASN A 352 -19.61 21.69 -12.65
CA ASN A 352 -19.88 23.06 -12.28
C ASN A 352 -18.54 23.70 -11.88
N GLU A 353 -18.18 24.80 -12.54
CA GLU A 353 -16.92 25.50 -12.30
C GLU A 353 -16.76 25.93 -10.84
N THR A 354 -17.86 26.20 -10.13
CA THR A 354 -17.80 26.56 -8.70
C THR A 354 -17.21 25.45 -7.84
N PHE A 355 -17.12 24.20 -8.31
CA PHE A 355 -16.44 23.12 -7.58
C PHE A 355 -14.94 23.39 -7.36
N LEU A 356 -14.37 24.34 -8.11
CA LEU A 356 -12.98 24.79 -7.97
C LEU A 356 -12.81 26.01 -7.05
N ASP A 357 -13.89 26.56 -6.50
CA ASP A 357 -13.88 27.70 -5.57
C ASP A 357 -13.43 27.26 -4.17
N MET A 358 -12.16 26.88 -4.08
CA MET A 358 -11.53 26.27 -2.91
C MET A 358 -10.84 27.35 -2.05
N PRO A 359 -11.27 27.58 -0.80
CA PRO A 359 -10.67 28.58 0.07
C PRO A 359 -9.28 28.16 0.56
N LEU A 360 -8.31 29.07 0.65
CA LEU A 360 -6.99 28.75 1.20
C LEU A 360 -7.06 28.20 2.64
N TYR A 361 -8.07 28.61 3.41
CA TYR A 361 -8.34 28.14 4.76
C TYR A 361 -9.77 27.56 4.87
N PRO A 362 -9.96 26.26 4.54
CA PRO A 362 -11.25 25.61 4.68
C PRO A 362 -11.67 25.53 6.15
N ALA A 363 -12.98 25.50 6.37
CA ALA A 363 -13.55 25.22 7.67
C ALA A 363 -13.08 23.86 8.18
N LYS A 364 -12.73 23.81 9.46
CA LYS A 364 -12.20 22.61 10.11
C LYS A 364 -13.29 21.94 10.91
N VAL A 365 -13.34 20.62 10.84
CA VAL A 365 -14.22 19.79 11.65
C VAL A 365 -13.36 18.92 12.55
N ASP A 366 -13.66 18.92 13.84
CA ASP A 366 -13.01 18.08 14.84
C ASP A 366 -13.58 16.66 14.88
N TYR A 367 -12.94 15.73 15.59
CA TYR A 367 -13.30 14.30 15.66
C TYR A 367 -14.76 14.00 16.03
N ASP A 368 -15.41 14.91 16.74
CA ASP A 368 -16.79 14.84 17.21
C ASP A 368 -17.81 15.46 16.23
N GLY A 369 -17.34 15.92 15.06
CA GLY A 369 -18.17 16.57 14.05
C GLY A 369 -18.40 18.06 14.32
N THR A 370 -17.75 18.65 15.33
CA THR A 370 -17.88 20.07 15.65
C THR A 370 -17.05 20.92 14.70
N LEU A 371 -17.69 21.93 14.10
CA LEU A 371 -17.01 22.97 13.31
C LEU A 371 -16.13 23.84 14.21
N LYS A 372 -14.91 24.08 13.75
CA LYS A 372 -13.91 24.98 14.34
C LYS A 372 -13.66 26.10 13.35
N TYR A 373 -13.81 27.34 13.81
CA TYR A 373 -13.46 28.55 13.07
C TYR A 373 -12.00 28.92 13.34
#